data_AF-A0A380EMK8-F1
#
_entry.id   AF-A0A380EMK8-F1
#
_cell.length_a   1.000
_cell.length_b   1.000
_cell.length_c   1.000
_cell.angle_alpha   90.00
_cell.angle_beta   90.00
_cell.angle_gamma   90.00
#
_symmetry.space_group_name_H-M   'P 1'
#
loop_
_entity.id
_entity.type
_entity.pdbx_description
1 polymer ?
#
loop_
_entity_poly.entity_id
_entity_poly.type
_entity_poly.pdbx_seq_one_letter_code
_entity_poly.pdbx_strand_id
1 'polypeptide(L)'
;MDKNIKKYQKIAPTIPYTYNKYNHKEILKEIGKLTNNEDKAKKWIEEWDDKTRKDKKEIQSKIGQATASVFEPDEKQIYIYNSTWGRGLDIVHDAFGMPMTKQYKDKLQEDKKGYASISKENISKYAW
;
A
#
# COMPACT_ATOMS: atom_id res chain seq x y z
N MET A 1 11.00 13.41 6.33
CA MET A 1 12.13 12.77 7.03
C MET A 1 12.18 13.34 8.45
N ASP A 2 12.41 12.52 9.47
CA ASP A 2 12.31 12.94 10.87
C ASP A 2 13.37 14.01 11.22
N LYS A 3 12.96 15.09 11.89
CA LYS A 3 13.83 16.22 12.29
C LYS A 3 14.90 15.83 13.34
N ASN A 4 14.72 14.71 14.02
CA ASN A 4 15.58 14.26 15.12
C ASN A 4 16.64 13.22 14.69
N ILE A 5 16.76 12.88 13.40
CA ILE A 5 17.71 11.84 12.93
C ILE A 5 19.15 12.10 13.42
N LYS A 6 19.61 13.35 13.41
CA LYS A 6 20.94 13.72 13.93
C LYS A 6 21.12 13.42 15.42
N LYS A 7 20.04 13.42 16.21
CA LYS A 7 20.09 13.05 17.64
C LYS A 7 20.19 11.53 17.80
N TYR A 8 19.43 10.76 17.02
CA TYR A 8 19.49 9.29 17.04
C TYR A 8 20.87 8.76 16.64
N GLN A 9 21.48 9.36 15.61
CA GLN A 9 22.83 9.01 15.12
C GLN A 9 23.95 9.21 16.15
N LYS A 10 23.73 10.03 17.20
CA LYS A 10 24.68 10.17 18.31
C LYS A 10 24.63 9.02 19.31
N ILE A 11 23.53 8.25 19.31
CA ILE A 11 23.30 7.14 20.25
C ILE A 11 23.75 5.83 19.59
N ALA A 12 23.36 5.61 18.34
CA ALA A 12 23.66 4.38 17.61
C ALA A 12 23.61 4.61 16.08
N PRO A 13 24.19 3.70 15.27
CA PRO A 13 23.97 3.69 13.83
C PRO A 13 22.48 3.73 13.50
N THR A 14 22.06 4.76 12.77
CA THR A 14 20.65 5.03 12.45
C THR A 14 20.50 5.11 10.95
N ILE A 15 19.64 4.24 10.39
CA ILE A 15 19.36 4.18 8.96
C ILE A 15 17.91 4.58 8.73
N PRO A 16 17.66 5.81 8.24
CA PRO A 16 16.31 6.29 8.02
C PRO A 16 15.74 5.74 6.70
N TYR A 17 14.56 5.12 6.77
CA TYR A 17 13.78 4.75 5.58
C TYR A 17 12.66 5.75 5.32
N THR A 18 12.53 6.17 4.07
CA THR A 18 11.44 7.04 3.63
C THR A 18 10.22 6.20 3.30
N TYR A 19 9.11 6.42 4.00
CA TYR A 19 7.89 5.59 3.93
C TYR A 19 7.39 5.34 2.51
N ASN A 20 7.26 6.38 1.69
CA ASN A 20 6.73 6.29 0.33
C ASN A 20 7.76 5.92 -0.74
N LYS A 21 8.99 5.54 -0.35
CA LYS A 21 10.06 5.17 -1.30
C LYS A 21 10.04 3.67 -1.65
N TYR A 22 9.46 2.83 -0.79
CA TYR A 22 9.53 1.38 -0.90
C TYR A 22 8.13 0.79 -0.76
N ASN A 23 7.79 -0.22 -1.57
CA ASN A 23 6.68 -1.12 -1.25
C ASN A 23 7.09 -2.13 -0.15
N HIS A 24 6.13 -2.92 0.35
CA HIS A 24 6.37 -3.84 1.47
C HIS A 24 7.43 -4.91 1.17
N LYS A 25 7.57 -5.35 -0.09
CA LYS A 25 8.57 -6.35 -0.49
C LYS A 25 9.95 -5.73 -0.60
N GLU A 26 10.04 -4.52 -1.15
CA GLU A 26 11.29 -3.78 -1.29
C GLU A 26 11.87 -3.42 0.08
N ILE A 27 11.06 -2.88 0.99
CA ILE A 27 11.56 -2.55 2.34
C ILE A 27 11.99 -3.82 3.08
N LEU A 28 11.30 -4.95 2.90
CA LEU A 28 11.71 -6.22 3.50
C LEU A 28 13.06 -6.70 2.95
N LYS A 29 13.33 -6.53 1.64
CA LYS A 29 14.65 -6.84 1.07
C LYS A 29 15.75 -5.95 1.66
N GLU A 30 15.47 -4.66 1.84
CA GLU A 30 16.42 -3.73 2.45
C GLU A 30 16.72 -4.08 3.92
N ILE A 31 15.69 -4.48 4.68
CA ILE A 31 15.86 -4.98 6.06
C ILE A 31 16.64 -6.29 6.07
N GLY A 32 16.38 -7.19 5.11
CA GLY A 32 17.13 -8.43 4.93
C GLY A 32 18.63 -8.17 4.77
N LYS A 33 19.01 -7.26 3.86
CA LYS A 33 20.41 -6.84 3.67
C LYS A 33 21.01 -6.22 4.92
N LEU A 34 20.27 -5.33 5.57
CA LEU A 34 20.75 -4.64 6.79
C LEU A 34 21.06 -5.62 7.92
N THR A 35 20.30 -6.70 8.02
CA THR A 35 20.39 -7.68 9.10
C THR A 35 21.13 -8.95 8.69
N ASN A 36 21.70 -9.03 7.48
CA ASN A 36 22.34 -10.22 6.92
C ASN A 36 21.41 -11.46 6.94
N ASN A 37 20.14 -11.25 6.55
CA ASN A 37 19.07 -12.26 6.47
C ASN A 37 18.37 -12.23 5.09
N GLU A 38 19.09 -11.94 4.01
CA GLU A 38 18.54 -11.84 2.65
C GLU A 38 17.79 -13.11 2.21
N ASP A 39 18.29 -14.29 2.56
CA ASP A 39 17.65 -15.56 2.21
C ASP A 39 16.27 -15.72 2.85
N LYS A 40 16.11 -15.27 4.10
CA LYS A 40 14.82 -15.29 4.79
C LYS A 40 13.84 -14.30 4.15
N ALA A 41 14.31 -13.10 3.82
CA ALA A 41 13.50 -12.10 3.12
C ALA A 41 13.05 -12.61 1.75
N LYS A 42 13.95 -13.22 0.98
CA LYS A 42 13.65 -13.82 -0.32
C LYS A 42 12.61 -14.93 -0.20
N LYS A 43 12.83 -15.88 0.71
CA LYS A 43 11.91 -17.00 0.95
C LYS A 43 10.50 -16.51 1.32
N TRP A 44 10.40 -15.55 2.22
CA TRP A 44 9.10 -14.99 2.61
C TRP A 44 8.37 -14.33 1.43
N ILE A 45 9.10 -13.61 0.56
CA ILE A 45 8.53 -12.97 -0.62
C ILE A 45 8.02 -14.01 -1.63
N GLU A 46 8.77 -15.09 -1.84
CA GLU A 46 8.36 -16.20 -2.71
C GLU A 46 7.08 -16.87 -2.18
N GLU A 47 7.02 -17.18 -0.88
CA GLU A 47 5.83 -17.74 -0.23
C GLU A 47 4.61 -16.81 -0.32
N TRP A 48 4.83 -15.50 -0.12
CA TRP A 48 3.80 -14.48 -0.30
C TRP A 48 3.26 -14.44 -1.72
N ASP A 49 4.14 -14.44 -2.72
CA ASP A 49 3.78 -14.38 -4.14
C ASP A 49 3.02 -15.63 -4.59
N ASP A 50 3.38 -16.80 -4.07
CA ASP A 50 2.68 -18.05 -4.37
C ASP A 50 1.29 -18.09 -3.74
N LYS A 51 1.18 -17.69 -2.47
CA LYS A 51 -0.11 -17.61 -1.78
C LYS A 51 -1.05 -16.62 -2.45
N THR A 52 -0.60 -15.39 -2.66
CA THR A 52 -1.44 -14.34 -3.23
C THR A 52 -1.81 -14.60 -4.69
N ARG A 53 -0.97 -15.31 -5.46
CA ARG A 53 -1.32 -15.74 -6.82
C ARG A 53 -2.43 -16.80 -6.83
N LYS A 54 -2.46 -17.70 -5.85
CA LYS A 54 -3.57 -18.64 -5.67
C LYS A 54 -4.84 -17.88 -5.30
N ASP A 55 -4.76 -16.99 -4.31
CA ASP A 55 -5.88 -16.20 -3.83
C ASP A 55 -6.46 -15.31 -4.94
N LYS A 56 -5.60 -14.67 -5.74
CA LYS A 56 -5.99 -13.88 -6.93
C LYS A 56 -6.86 -14.70 -7.87
N LYS A 57 -6.42 -15.91 -8.24
CA LYS A 57 -7.18 -16.80 -9.14
C LYS A 57 -8.53 -17.16 -8.54
N GLU A 58 -8.58 -17.50 -7.25
CA GLU A 58 -9.83 -17.84 -6.58
C GLU A 58 -10.79 -16.65 -6.55
N ILE A 59 -10.33 -15.48 -6.13
CA ILE A 59 -11.14 -14.26 -6.05
C ILE A 59 -11.68 -13.90 -7.44
N GLN A 60 -10.80 -13.79 -8.45
CA GLN A 60 -11.20 -13.44 -9.81
C GLN A 60 -12.13 -14.48 -10.45
N SER A 61 -12.04 -15.76 -10.08
CA SER A 61 -13.00 -16.78 -10.53
C SER A 61 -14.42 -16.55 -10.01
N LYS A 62 -14.58 -15.90 -8.84
CA LYS A 62 -15.88 -15.65 -8.21
C LYS A 62 -16.49 -14.31 -8.62
N ILE A 63 -15.66 -13.28 -8.82
CA ILE A 63 -16.13 -11.90 -9.03
C ILE A 63 -15.75 -11.31 -10.40
N GLY A 64 -15.02 -12.05 -11.23
CA GLY A 64 -14.53 -11.57 -12.51
C GLY A 64 -13.55 -10.40 -12.38
N GLN A 65 -13.75 -9.37 -13.20
CA GLN A 65 -12.92 -8.15 -13.24
C GLN A 65 -13.58 -6.98 -12.47
N ALA A 66 -14.24 -7.28 -11.36
CA ALA A 66 -14.86 -6.26 -10.52
C ALA A 66 -13.83 -5.25 -10.01
N THR A 67 -14.24 -3.98 -9.92
CA THR A 67 -13.45 -2.92 -9.28
C THR A 67 -13.50 -3.04 -7.76
N ALA A 68 -12.49 -2.48 -7.09
CA ALA A 68 -12.50 -2.30 -5.64
C ALA A 68 -12.19 -0.84 -5.29
N SER A 69 -12.81 -0.37 -4.20
CA SER A 69 -12.49 0.91 -3.57
C SER A 69 -12.31 0.69 -2.07
N VAL A 70 -11.28 1.32 -1.50
CA VAL A 70 -10.99 1.29 -0.06
C VAL A 70 -11.22 2.68 0.51
N PHE A 71 -11.97 2.74 1.61
CA PHE A 71 -12.36 3.96 2.30
C PHE A 71 -11.96 3.88 3.78
N GLU A 72 -11.36 4.95 4.31
CA GLU A 72 -11.13 5.13 5.74
C GLU A 72 -12.03 6.28 6.23
N PRO A 73 -13.13 5.97 6.95
CA PRO A 73 -13.98 6.99 7.53
C PRO A 73 -13.26 7.75 8.65
N ASP A 74 -13.40 9.07 8.65
CA ASP A 74 -13.00 9.99 9.71
C ASP A 74 -14.25 10.79 10.17
N GLU A 75 -14.15 11.56 11.27
CA GLU A 75 -15.29 12.25 11.87
C GLU A 75 -16.05 13.12 10.85
N LYS A 76 -15.32 13.89 10.03
CA LYS A 76 -15.88 14.88 9.10
C LYS A 76 -15.83 14.48 7.63
N GLN A 77 -15.00 13.51 7.26
CA GLN A 77 -14.68 13.19 5.88
C GLN A 77 -14.38 11.71 5.70
N ILE A 78 -14.18 11.27 4.46
CA ILE A 78 -13.70 9.93 4.14
C ILE A 78 -12.38 10.08 3.40
N TYR A 79 -11.39 9.27 3.77
CA TYR A 79 -10.14 9.23 3.05
C TYR A 79 -10.09 8.07 2.05
N ILE A 80 -9.46 8.37 0.91
CA ILE A 80 -9.08 7.43 -0.13
C ILE A 80 -7.57 7.51 -0.36
N TYR A 81 -6.99 6.46 -0.93
CA TYR A 81 -5.54 6.24 -0.92
C TYR A 81 -5.05 5.50 -2.17
N ASN A 82 -3.82 5.78 -2.60
CA ASN A 82 -3.15 5.00 -3.65
C ASN A 82 -2.71 3.61 -3.12
N SER A 83 -2.28 2.72 -4.01
CA SER A 83 -1.98 1.33 -3.62
C SER A 83 -0.86 1.18 -2.58
N THR A 84 0.01 2.18 -2.42
CA THR A 84 1.17 2.12 -1.53
C THR A 84 0.96 2.73 -0.14
N TRP A 85 -0.28 3.11 0.23
CA TRP A 85 -0.57 3.82 1.48
C TRP A 85 -1.09 2.94 2.65
N GLY A 86 -0.86 1.64 2.60
CA GLY A 86 -1.32 0.67 3.62
C GLY A 86 -2.79 0.27 3.43
N ARG A 87 -3.53 0.04 4.54
CA ARG A 87 -4.97 -0.30 4.53
C ARG A 87 -5.37 -1.51 3.66
N GLY A 88 -4.41 -2.40 3.38
CA GLY A 88 -4.60 -3.54 2.49
C GLY A 88 -4.74 -3.17 1.01
N LEU A 89 -4.47 -1.93 0.62
CA LEU A 89 -4.57 -1.48 -0.77
C LEU A 89 -3.58 -2.21 -1.70
N ASP A 90 -2.37 -2.48 -1.22
CA ASP A 90 -1.37 -3.27 -1.95
C ASP A 90 -1.83 -4.72 -2.13
N ILE A 91 -2.53 -5.28 -1.15
CA ILE A 91 -3.14 -6.60 -1.26
C ILE A 91 -4.26 -6.60 -2.31
N VAL A 92 -5.22 -5.68 -2.17
CA VAL A 92 -6.41 -5.61 -3.04
C VAL A 92 -6.04 -5.27 -4.50
N HIS A 93 -5.22 -4.23 -4.69
CA HIS A 93 -4.93 -3.70 -6.01
C HIS A 93 -3.69 -4.31 -6.66
N ASP A 94 -2.63 -4.62 -5.90
CA ASP A 94 -1.40 -5.16 -6.49
C ASP A 94 -1.42 -6.70 -6.45
N ALA A 95 -1.68 -7.31 -5.29
CA ALA A 95 -1.62 -8.77 -5.13
C ALA A 95 -2.82 -9.48 -5.80
N PHE A 96 -4.05 -9.01 -5.54
CA PHE A 96 -5.25 -9.57 -6.16
C PHE A 96 -5.57 -8.93 -7.53
N GLY A 97 -4.94 -7.80 -7.86
CA GLY A 97 -5.08 -7.17 -9.18
C GLY A 97 -6.47 -6.56 -9.41
N MET A 98 -7.20 -6.20 -8.35
CA MET A 98 -8.52 -5.57 -8.51
C MET A 98 -8.34 -4.12 -8.97
N PRO A 99 -8.95 -3.68 -10.07
CA PRO A 99 -8.81 -2.30 -10.53
C PRO A 99 -9.53 -1.31 -9.60
N MET A 100 -8.91 -0.14 -9.37
CA MET A 100 -9.62 1.03 -8.84
C MET A 100 -10.51 1.66 -9.93
N THR A 101 -11.61 2.29 -9.54
CA THR A 101 -12.47 3.07 -10.46
C THR A 101 -11.71 4.28 -11.03
N LYS A 102 -12.16 4.79 -12.19
CA LYS A 102 -11.53 5.94 -12.84
C LYS A 102 -11.58 7.17 -11.95
N GLN A 103 -12.73 7.43 -11.33
CA GLN A 103 -12.98 8.56 -10.44
C GLN A 103 -12.08 8.51 -9.20
N TYR A 104 -11.89 7.32 -8.62
CA TYR A 104 -10.99 7.11 -7.49
C TYR A 104 -9.53 7.40 -7.88
N LYS A 105 -9.08 6.88 -9.03
CA LYS A 105 -7.73 7.16 -9.55
C LYS A 105 -7.52 8.64 -9.85
N ASP A 106 -8.44 9.27 -10.57
CA ASP A 106 -8.35 10.67 -10.96
C ASP A 106 -8.24 11.58 -9.73
N LYS A 107 -9.06 11.31 -8.70
CA LYS A 107 -9.04 12.09 -7.45
C LYS A 107 -7.69 12.02 -6.72
N LEU A 108 -7.04 10.86 -6.74
CA LEU A 108 -5.71 10.70 -6.14
C LEU A 108 -4.59 11.40 -6.93
N GLN A 109 -4.80 11.66 -8.22
CA GLN A 109 -3.82 12.32 -9.09
C GLN A 109 -3.86 13.85 -9.00
N GLU A 110 -4.94 14.45 -8.49
CA GLU A 110 -5.10 15.91 -8.36
C GLU A 110 -3.94 16.54 -7.58
N ASP A 111 -3.59 15.97 -6.42
CA ASP A 111 -2.59 16.51 -5.51
C ASP A 111 -1.29 15.70 -5.46
N LYS A 112 -1.26 14.50 -6.09
CA LYS A 112 -0.13 13.55 -6.08
C LYS A 112 0.44 13.21 -4.69
N LYS A 113 -0.34 13.41 -3.62
CA LYS A 113 0.04 13.10 -2.23
C LYS A 113 -0.02 11.61 -1.91
N GLY A 114 -0.69 10.82 -2.73
CA GLY A 114 -0.99 9.41 -2.47
C GLY A 114 -2.25 9.18 -1.62
N TYR A 115 -2.93 10.24 -1.19
CA TYR A 115 -4.22 10.18 -0.51
C TYR A 115 -5.04 11.43 -0.81
N ALA A 116 -6.35 11.35 -0.64
CA ALA A 116 -7.27 12.46 -0.76
C ALA A 116 -8.43 12.30 0.22
N SER A 117 -9.01 13.42 0.69
CA SER A 117 -10.29 13.40 1.39
C SER A 117 -11.44 13.68 0.43
N ILE A 118 -12.57 13.03 0.69
CA ILE A 118 -13.84 13.19 -0.01
C ILE A 118 -14.96 13.43 1.01
N SER A 119 -16.02 14.12 0.59
CA SER A 119 -17.20 14.30 1.45
C SER A 119 -18.03 13.01 1.51
N LYS A 120 -18.78 12.83 2.59
CA LYS A 120 -19.60 11.62 2.80
C LYS A 120 -20.69 11.48 1.75
N GLU A 121 -21.26 12.60 1.30
CA GLU A 121 -22.29 12.67 0.26
C GLU A 121 -21.78 12.20 -1.10
N ASN A 122 -20.47 12.26 -1.33
CA ASN A 122 -19.85 11.89 -2.60
C ASN A 122 -19.28 10.47 -2.63
N ILE A 123 -19.46 9.65 -1.57
CA ILE A 123 -18.87 8.30 -1.49
C ILE A 123 -19.21 7.44 -2.71
N SER A 124 -20.47 7.48 -3.16
CA SER A 124 -20.99 6.72 -4.30
C SER A 124 -20.24 7.02 -5.60
N LYS A 125 -19.73 8.24 -5.79
CA LYS A 125 -18.95 8.64 -6.97
C LYS A 125 -17.62 7.88 -7.09
N TYR A 126 -17.11 7.38 -5.97
CA TYR A 126 -15.80 6.72 -5.89
C TYR A 126 -15.92 5.22 -5.62
N ALA A 127 -17.12 4.69 -5.39
CA ALA A 127 -17.34 3.29 -5.02
C ALA A 127 -17.51 2.37 -6.24
N TRP A 128 -18.08 2.86 -7.34
CA TRP A 128 -18.37 2.12 -8.57
C TRP A 128 -18.16 2.97 -9.82
#